data_AF-W1Y3L6-F1
#
_entry.id   AF-W1Y3L6-F1
#
_cell.length_a   1.000
_cell.length_b   1.000
_cell.length_c   1.000
_cell.angle_alpha   90.00
_cell.angle_beta   90.00
_cell.angle_gamma   90.00
#
_symmetry.space_group_name_H-M   'P 1'
#
loop_
_entity.id
_entity.type
_entity.pdbx_description
1 polymer ?
#
loop_
_entity_poly.entity_id
_entity_poly.type
_entity_poly.pdbx_seq_one_letter_code
_entity_poly.pdbx_strand_id
1 'polypeptide(L)'
;TFCNNAFCEFVETLPESGKAIVCGDNENIRYVMSRVNRNFITYGLRDNNDYVAKNIHYVDSTLVYDVYHNGVNVERIRLRVPGEHNVLNSLAAFVVAHDCCGVETRIITKGLGKFIGAKRRFETKGHVAGVWVVDDYAHHPTEIKATLKAAKELEKHRVICV
;
A
#
# COMPACT_ATOMS: atom_id res chain seq x y z
N THR A 1 9.20 -18.94 11.06
CA THR A 1 9.33 -18.64 12.50
C THR A 1 10.40 -17.59 12.78
N PHE A 2 11.61 -17.70 12.21
CA PHE A 2 12.71 -16.73 12.46
C PHE A 2 12.38 -15.28 12.06
N CYS A 3 11.83 -15.04 10.86
CA CYS A 3 11.48 -13.67 10.45
C CYS A 3 10.40 -13.03 11.33
N ASN A 4 9.37 -13.79 11.75
CA ASN A 4 8.29 -13.23 12.58
C ASN A 4 8.81 -12.81 13.96
N ASN A 5 9.79 -13.50 14.52
CA ASN A 5 10.43 -13.10 15.77
C ASN A 5 11.24 -11.80 15.61
N ALA A 6 11.97 -11.63 14.51
CA ALA A 6 12.68 -10.38 14.24
C ALA A 6 11.72 -9.18 14.10
N PHE A 7 10.53 -9.37 13.54
CA PHE A 7 9.50 -8.32 13.51
C PHE A 7 8.91 -8.05 14.91
N CYS A 8 8.74 -9.06 15.76
CA CYS A 8 8.35 -8.84 17.15
C CYS A 8 9.38 -7.98 17.89
N GLU A 9 10.66 -8.36 17.82
CA GLU A 9 11.77 -7.62 18.44
C GLU A 9 11.83 -6.17 17.92
N PHE A 10 11.65 -5.97 16.61
CA PHE A 10 11.61 -4.63 16.03
C PHE A 10 10.46 -3.78 16.57
N VAL A 11 9.24 -4.33 16.65
CA VAL A 11 8.08 -3.60 17.19
C VAL A 11 8.24 -3.31 18.69
N GLU A 12 8.91 -4.18 19.44
CA GLU A 12 9.22 -3.97 20.86
C GLU A 12 10.19 -2.79 21.09
N THR A 13 10.97 -2.38 20.09
CA THR A 13 11.82 -1.18 20.18
C THR A 13 11.03 0.13 20.23
N LEU A 14 9.73 0.10 19.90
CA LEU A 14 8.88 1.28 20.01
C LEU A 14 8.75 1.71 21.48
N PRO A 15 8.78 3.03 21.75
CA PRO A 15 8.38 3.57 23.06
C PRO A 15 6.98 3.08 23.45
N GLU A 16 6.66 3.05 24.75
CA GLU A 16 5.33 2.62 25.22
C GLU A 16 4.18 3.45 24.64
N SER A 17 4.41 4.75 24.42
CA SER A 17 3.47 5.66 23.75
C SER A 17 3.53 5.59 22.21
N GLY A 18 4.47 4.83 21.65
CA GLY A 18 4.63 4.62 20.22
C GLY A 18 3.47 3.83 19.63
N LYS A 19 3.19 4.06 18.35
CA LYS A 19 2.17 3.37 17.57
C LYS A 19 2.81 2.61 16.41
N ALA A 20 2.41 1.36 16.23
CA ALA A 20 2.76 0.55 15.07
C ALA A 20 1.60 0.56 14.06
N ILE A 21 1.84 1.09 12.86
CA ILE A 21 0.85 1.14 11.79
C ILE A 21 1.08 -0.07 10.89
N VAL A 22 0.12 -0.99 10.84
CA VAL A 22 0.36 -2.32 10.28
C VAL A 22 -0.79 -2.80 9.38
N CYS A 23 -0.46 -3.60 8.37
CA CYS A 23 -1.45 -4.20 7.48
C CYS A 23 -2.13 -5.39 8.17
N GLY A 24 -3.36 -5.23 8.65
CA GLY A 24 -4.07 -6.27 9.41
C GLY A 24 -4.60 -7.41 8.54
N ASP A 25 -4.59 -7.25 7.21
CA ASP A 25 -4.90 -8.32 6.27
C ASP A 25 -3.77 -9.38 6.18
N ASN A 26 -2.56 -9.04 6.63
CA ASN A 26 -1.41 -9.94 6.59
C ASN A 26 -1.38 -10.86 7.83
N GLU A 27 -1.37 -12.17 7.60
CA GLU A 27 -1.35 -13.19 8.67
C GLU A 27 -0.10 -13.13 9.56
N ASN A 28 1.08 -12.83 8.99
CA ASN A 28 2.30 -12.71 9.77
C ASN A 28 2.27 -11.48 10.70
N ILE A 29 1.65 -10.40 10.25
CA ILE A 29 1.44 -9.21 11.09
C ILE A 29 0.45 -9.50 12.21
N ARG A 30 -0.65 -10.21 11.93
CA ARG A 30 -1.59 -10.66 12.96
C ARG A 30 -0.91 -11.54 14.01
N TYR A 31 0.03 -12.40 13.59
CA TYR A 31 0.88 -13.14 14.52
C TYR A 31 1.72 -12.22 15.41
N VAL A 32 2.42 -11.23 14.84
CA VAL A 32 3.22 -10.26 15.61
C VAL A 32 2.37 -9.49 16.64
N MET A 33 1.20 -9.00 16.22
CA MET A 33 0.27 -8.30 17.11
C MET A 33 -0.20 -9.15 18.30
N SER A 34 -0.35 -10.47 18.10
CA SER A 34 -0.73 -11.38 19.19
C SER A 34 0.39 -11.65 20.21
N ARG A 35 1.64 -11.30 19.86
CA ARG A 35 2.84 -11.60 20.66
C ARG A 35 3.41 -10.39 21.38
N VAL A 36 3.18 -9.19 20.85
CA VAL A 36 3.80 -7.96 21.34
C VAL A 36 2.75 -7.04 21.94
N ASN A 37 2.95 -6.56 23.16
CA ASN A 37 2.07 -5.58 23.80
C ASN A 37 2.49 -4.15 23.43
N ARG A 38 1.99 -3.63 22.30
CA ARG A 38 2.18 -2.27 21.82
C ARG A 38 0.87 -1.71 21.25
N ASN A 39 0.81 -0.39 21.06
CA ASN A 39 -0.34 0.23 20.41
C ASN A 39 -0.27 -0.02 18.90
N PHE A 40 -1.25 -0.72 18.36
CA PHE A 40 -1.37 -0.97 16.93
C PHE A 40 -2.49 -0.14 16.34
N ILE A 41 -2.28 0.36 15.12
CA ILE A 41 -3.33 0.84 14.23
C ILE A 41 -3.27 -0.01 12.97
N THR A 42 -4.38 -0.68 12.68
CA THR A 42 -4.50 -1.59 11.56
C THR A 42 -5.08 -0.89 10.33
N TYR A 43 -4.51 -1.19 9.17
CA TYR A 43 -5.08 -0.79 7.89
C TYR A 43 -5.25 -2.01 6.97
N GLY A 44 -6.20 -1.94 6.04
CA GLY A 44 -6.39 -2.99 5.06
C GLY A 44 -7.63 -2.78 4.18
N LEU A 45 -8.07 -3.86 3.56
CA LEU A 45 -9.26 -3.94 2.71
C LEU A 45 -10.43 -4.59 3.43
N ARG A 46 -10.15 -5.35 4.50
CA ARG A 46 -11.18 -6.04 5.30
C ARG A 46 -11.72 -5.13 6.40
N ASP A 47 -12.98 -5.34 6.75
CA ASP A 47 -13.73 -4.53 7.73
C ASP A 47 -13.26 -4.69 9.19
N ASN A 48 -12.35 -5.62 9.46
CA ASN A 48 -11.78 -5.83 10.79
C ASN A 48 -10.54 -4.97 11.06
N ASN A 49 -10.18 -4.06 10.14
CA ASN A 49 -9.10 -3.09 10.32
C ASN A 49 -9.67 -1.74 10.80
N ASP A 50 -8.88 -0.97 11.56
CA ASP A 50 -9.27 0.37 12.02
C ASP A 50 -9.50 1.31 10.83
N TYR A 51 -8.57 1.27 9.86
CA TYR A 51 -8.67 1.97 8.59
C TYR A 51 -8.89 1.00 7.43
N VAL A 52 -9.90 1.28 6.61
CA VAL A 52 -10.30 0.40 5.49
C VAL A 52 -10.35 1.18 4.19
N ALA A 53 -9.70 0.67 3.14
CA ALA A 53 -9.91 1.14 1.78
C ALA A 53 -11.12 0.43 1.15
N LYS A 54 -12.12 1.20 0.72
CA LYS A 54 -13.34 0.70 0.05
C LYS A 54 -13.55 1.36 -1.30
N ASN A 55 -14.50 0.82 -2.08
CA ASN A 55 -14.92 1.36 -3.37
C ASN A 55 -13.73 1.60 -4.32
N ILE A 56 -12.83 0.62 -4.42
CA ILE A 56 -11.63 0.72 -5.25
C ILE A 56 -12.04 0.55 -6.72
N HIS A 57 -11.78 1.57 -7.54
CA HIS A 57 -12.11 1.57 -8.97
C HIS A 57 -11.19 2.52 -9.74
N TYR A 58 -11.26 2.50 -11.08
CA TYR A 58 -10.54 3.45 -11.92
C TYR A 58 -11.51 4.48 -12.51
N VAL A 59 -11.07 5.74 -12.56
CA VAL A 59 -11.72 6.86 -13.27
C VAL A 59 -10.66 7.53 -14.13
N ASP A 60 -10.82 7.53 -15.46
CA ASP A 60 -9.86 8.11 -16.40
C ASP A 60 -8.41 7.67 -16.13
N SER A 61 -8.21 6.36 -16.00
CA SER A 61 -6.92 5.71 -15.66
C SER A 61 -6.32 6.12 -14.30
N THR A 62 -7.08 6.83 -13.46
CA THR A 62 -6.71 7.18 -12.08
C THR A 62 -7.35 6.19 -11.12
N LEU A 63 -6.57 5.59 -10.23
CA LEU A 63 -7.07 4.69 -9.20
C LEU A 63 -7.73 5.51 -8.08
N VAL A 64 -8.98 5.22 -7.77
CA VAL A 64 -9.80 5.94 -6.79
C VAL A 64 -10.28 4.96 -5.72
N TYR A 65 -10.22 5.37 -4.46
CA TYR A 65 -10.81 4.62 -3.35
C TYR A 65 -11.22 5.55 -2.21
N ASP A 66 -12.09 5.04 -1.35
CA ASP A 66 -12.59 5.73 -0.17
C ASP A 66 -11.87 5.20 1.08
N VAL A 67 -11.39 6.10 1.93
CA VAL A 67 -10.81 5.79 3.24
C VAL A 67 -11.93 5.82 4.27
N TYR A 68 -12.07 4.72 4.99
CA TYR A 68 -12.95 4.61 6.15
C TYR A 68 -12.11 4.46 7.42
N HIS A 69 -12.51 5.12 8.50
CA HIS A 69 -11.96 4.93 9.85
C HIS A 69 -13.12 4.58 10.79
N ASN A 70 -13.06 3.42 11.45
CA ASN A 70 -14.13 2.92 12.32
C ASN A 70 -15.53 2.96 11.68
N GLY A 71 -15.61 2.59 10.40
CA GLY A 71 -16.86 2.56 9.63
C GLY A 71 -17.34 3.91 9.10
N VAL A 72 -16.67 5.02 9.43
CA VAL A 72 -17.00 6.36 8.92
C VAL A 72 -16.11 6.70 7.73
N ASN A 73 -16.70 7.16 6.63
CA ASN A 73 -15.94 7.67 5.49
C ASN A 73 -15.23 8.97 5.88
N VAL A 74 -13.90 9.00 5.78
CA VAL A 74 -13.09 10.16 6.18
C VAL A 74 -12.51 10.93 4.99
N GLU A 75 -12.23 10.27 3.87
CA GLU A 75 -11.64 10.92 2.69
C GLU A 75 -11.76 10.06 1.43
N ARG A 76 -11.68 10.69 0.25
CA ARG A 76 -11.52 10.02 -1.04
C ARG A 76 -10.13 10.28 -1.63
N ILE A 77 -9.40 9.21 -1.90
CA ILE A 77 -8.04 9.26 -2.43
C ILE A 77 -8.04 8.96 -3.93
N ARG A 78 -7.17 9.66 -4.66
CA ARG A 78 -6.87 9.43 -6.06
C ARG A 78 -5.37 9.19 -6.21
N LEU A 79 -5.00 8.11 -6.89
CA LEU A 79 -3.62 7.72 -7.15
C LEU A 79 -3.38 7.62 -8.65
N ARG A 80 -2.19 8.06 -9.08
CA ARG A 80 -1.72 7.88 -10.46
C ARG A 80 -1.00 6.54 -10.67
N VAL A 81 -0.72 5.83 -9.57
CA VAL A 81 -0.12 4.50 -9.58
C VAL A 81 -1.22 3.44 -9.47
N PRO A 82 -1.22 2.41 -10.33
CA PRO A 82 -2.26 1.39 -10.34
C PRO A 82 -2.03 0.33 -9.25
N GLY A 83 -3.07 -0.47 -9.00
CA GLY A 83 -2.98 -1.69 -8.21
C GLY A 83 -3.31 -1.56 -6.73
N GLU A 84 -3.92 -2.62 -6.21
CA GLU A 84 -4.36 -2.75 -4.81
C GLU A 84 -3.20 -2.62 -3.80
N HIS A 85 -2.00 -3.06 -4.15
CA HIS A 85 -0.82 -2.87 -3.31
C HIS A 85 -0.49 -1.38 -3.11
N ASN A 86 -0.72 -0.53 -4.11
CA ASN A 86 -0.55 0.91 -3.98
C ASN A 86 -1.68 1.54 -3.17
N VAL A 87 -2.90 1.00 -3.22
CA VAL A 87 -3.97 1.38 -2.28
C VAL A 87 -3.53 1.10 -0.84
N LEU A 88 -3.05 -0.11 -0.54
CA LEU A 88 -2.56 -0.47 0.79
C LEU A 88 -1.39 0.42 1.24
N ASN A 89 -0.39 0.65 0.38
CA ASN A 89 0.75 1.49 0.70
C ASN A 89 0.34 2.95 0.96
N SER A 90 -0.55 3.49 0.12
CA SER A 90 -1.05 4.86 0.28
C SER A 90 -1.96 5.01 1.50
N LEU A 91 -2.73 3.98 1.86
CA LEU A 91 -3.52 3.94 3.08
C LEU A 91 -2.62 3.94 4.32
N ALA A 92 -1.53 3.16 4.33
CA ALA A 92 -0.55 3.21 5.41
C ALA A 92 0.04 4.62 5.58
N ALA A 93 0.42 5.27 4.48
CA ALA A 93 0.93 6.63 4.48
C ALA A 93 -0.12 7.65 4.96
N PHE A 94 -1.38 7.47 4.55
CA PHE A 94 -2.51 8.28 5.02
C PHE A 94 -2.66 8.17 6.54
N VAL A 95 -2.68 6.95 7.09
CA VAL A 95 -2.85 6.71 8.54
C VAL A 95 -1.74 7.38 9.34
N VAL A 96 -0.48 7.22 8.93
CA VAL A 96 0.64 7.88 9.62
C VAL A 96 0.48 9.40 9.58
N ALA A 97 0.23 9.99 8.42
CA ALA A 97 0.12 11.44 8.29
C ALA A 97 -1.09 12.00 9.06
N HIS A 98 -2.23 11.31 9.01
CA HIS A 98 -3.46 11.76 9.65
C HIS A 98 -3.43 11.54 11.18
N ASP A 99 -3.20 10.31 11.62
CA ASP A 99 -3.36 9.89 13.01
C ASP A 99 -2.14 10.21 13.89
N CYS A 100 -0.94 10.07 13.32
CA CYS A 100 0.30 10.28 14.08
C CYS A 100 0.84 11.71 13.96
N CYS A 101 0.63 12.36 12.81
CA CYS A 101 1.16 13.71 12.55
C CYS A 101 0.11 14.82 12.56
N GLY A 102 -1.19 14.49 12.62
CA GLY A 102 -2.27 15.49 12.65
C GLY A 102 -2.38 16.32 11.36
N VAL A 103 -1.91 15.79 10.23
CA VAL A 103 -1.97 16.50 8.94
C VAL A 103 -3.40 16.50 8.43
N GLU A 104 -3.86 17.66 7.95
CA GLU A 104 -5.19 17.81 7.35
C GLU A 104 -5.35 16.89 6.14
N THR A 105 -6.48 16.18 6.04
CA THR A 105 -6.72 15.17 4.99
C THR A 105 -6.55 15.75 3.60
N ARG A 106 -6.95 17.00 3.37
CA ARG A 106 -6.77 17.70 2.08
C ARG A 106 -5.31 17.79 1.63
N ILE A 107 -4.39 18.01 2.58
CA ILE A 107 -2.94 18.07 2.30
C ILE A 107 -2.43 16.67 1.92
N ILE A 108 -2.86 15.65 2.67
CA ILE A 108 -2.50 14.24 2.43
C ILE A 108 -2.98 13.82 1.04
N THR A 109 -4.26 14.04 0.73
CA THR A 109 -4.89 13.72 -0.56
C THR A 109 -4.16 14.40 -1.73
N LYS A 110 -3.80 15.68 -1.57
CA LYS A 110 -3.01 16.41 -2.57
C LYS A 110 -1.61 15.82 -2.76
N GLY A 111 -0.97 15.37 -1.69
CA GLY A 111 0.34 14.71 -1.74
C GLY A 111 0.28 13.37 -2.47
N LEU A 112 -0.65 12.50 -2.05
CA LEU A 112 -0.86 11.18 -2.64
C LEU A 112 -1.25 11.27 -4.12
N GLY A 113 -2.10 12.24 -4.50
CA GLY A 113 -2.50 12.44 -5.90
C GLY A 113 -1.40 12.96 -6.83
N LYS A 114 -0.27 13.44 -6.28
CA LYS A 114 0.93 13.82 -7.04
C LYS A 114 1.97 12.71 -7.13
N PHE A 115 1.82 11.63 -6.37
CA PHE A 115 2.75 10.52 -6.41
C PHE A 115 2.68 9.80 -7.77
N ILE A 116 3.82 9.72 -8.45
CA ILE A 116 3.96 9.10 -9.78
C ILE A 116 4.70 7.75 -9.73
N GLY A 117 4.88 7.18 -8.55
CA GLY A 117 5.71 6.00 -8.33
C GLY A 117 7.08 6.34 -7.76
N ALA A 118 7.77 5.31 -7.28
CA ALA A 118 9.17 5.40 -6.93
C ALA A 118 10.01 4.88 -8.11
N LYS A 119 11.21 5.46 -8.31
CA LYS A 119 12.15 4.95 -9.32
C LYS A 119 12.33 3.44 -9.15
N ARG A 120 12.31 2.69 -10.26
CA ARG A 120 12.44 1.23 -10.32
C ARG A 120 11.30 0.45 -9.66
N ARG A 121 10.11 1.03 -9.49
CA ARG A 121 8.87 0.29 -9.14
C ARG A 121 7.86 0.51 -10.25
N PHE A 122 7.73 -0.49 -11.12
CA PHE A 122 6.93 -0.49 -12.33
C PHE A 122 7.18 0.76 -13.21
N GLU A 123 8.45 1.15 -13.31
CA GLU A 123 8.86 2.37 -13.99
C GLU A 123 8.88 2.14 -15.51
N THR A 124 7.98 2.81 -16.23
CA THR A 124 8.03 2.79 -17.70
C THR A 124 9.24 3.59 -18.18
N LYS A 125 10.22 2.90 -18.78
CA LYS A 125 11.43 3.50 -19.34
C LYS A 125 11.19 4.08 -20.74
N GLY A 126 10.20 3.56 -21.45
CA GLY A 126 9.81 4.07 -22.76
C GLY A 126 8.91 3.10 -23.53
N HIS A 127 8.48 3.56 -24.70
CA HIS A 127 7.71 2.79 -25.67
C HIS A 127 8.40 2.90 -27.04
N VAL A 128 8.87 1.78 -27.58
CA VAL A 128 9.59 1.75 -28.86
C VAL A 128 9.12 0.57 -29.69
N ALA A 129 8.83 0.82 -30.97
CA ALA A 129 8.39 -0.20 -31.93
C ALA A 129 7.19 -1.06 -31.44
N GLY A 130 6.24 -0.45 -30.71
CA GLY A 130 5.07 -1.15 -30.16
C GLY A 130 5.34 -1.93 -28.87
N VAL A 131 6.52 -1.79 -28.26
CA VAL A 131 6.92 -2.49 -27.03
C VAL A 131 7.13 -1.52 -25.90
N TRP A 132 6.42 -1.75 -24.79
CA TRP A 132 6.64 -1.05 -23.53
C TRP A 132 7.83 -1.66 -22.79
N VAL A 133 8.77 -0.82 -22.35
CA VAL A 133 9.89 -1.22 -21.50
C VAL A 133 9.60 -0.74 -20.08
N VAL A 134 9.50 -1.69 -19.15
CA VAL A 134 9.19 -1.42 -17.74
C VAL A 134 10.32 -1.98 -16.88
N ASP A 135 10.85 -1.15 -15.98
CA ASP A 135 11.87 -1.51 -14.99
C ASP A 135 11.21 -1.66 -13.61
N ASP A 136 11.43 -2.81 -12.97
CA ASP A 136 10.86 -3.12 -11.66
C ASP A 136 11.89 -3.84 -10.77
N TYR A 137 12.03 -3.37 -9.53
CA TYR A 137 12.99 -3.86 -8.54
C TYR A 137 12.48 -5.09 -7.78
N ALA A 138 11.35 -5.69 -8.19
CA ALA A 138 10.86 -6.90 -7.57
C ALA A 138 11.92 -8.00 -7.59
N HIS A 139 12.33 -8.41 -6.39
CA HIS A 139 13.30 -9.49 -6.19
C HIS A 139 12.72 -10.57 -5.28
N HIS A 140 11.61 -10.28 -4.59
CA HIS A 140 10.85 -11.28 -3.87
C HIS A 140 9.73 -11.89 -4.73
N PRO A 141 9.43 -13.21 -4.59
CA PRO A 141 8.39 -13.86 -5.39
C PRO A 141 7.01 -13.19 -5.34
N THR A 142 6.65 -12.58 -4.20
CA THR A 142 5.40 -11.83 -4.04
C THR A 142 5.39 -10.55 -4.86
N GLU A 143 6.50 -9.81 -4.86
CA GLU A 143 6.67 -8.59 -5.64
C GLU A 143 6.65 -8.92 -7.14
N ILE A 144 7.36 -9.97 -7.56
CA ILE A 144 7.39 -10.42 -8.95
C ILE A 144 5.99 -10.79 -9.43
N LYS A 145 5.21 -11.51 -8.59
CA LYS A 145 3.81 -11.84 -8.90
C LYS A 145 2.94 -10.59 -9.04
N ALA A 146 3.11 -9.61 -8.16
CA ALA A 146 2.37 -8.36 -8.22
C ALA A 146 2.71 -7.56 -9.49
N THR A 147 3.99 -7.46 -9.83
CA THR A 147 4.51 -6.82 -11.05
C THR A 147 3.96 -7.52 -12.30
N LEU A 148 4.05 -8.84 -12.39
CA LEU A 148 3.52 -9.60 -13.53
C LEU A 148 1.99 -9.50 -13.64
N LYS A 149 1.27 -9.45 -12.51
CA LYS A 149 -0.18 -9.25 -12.50
C LYS A 149 -0.53 -7.86 -13.05
N ALA A 150 0.11 -6.80 -12.55
CA ALA A 150 -0.09 -5.44 -13.04
C ALA A 150 0.22 -5.32 -14.54
N ALA A 151 1.31 -5.94 -15.02
CA ALA A 151 1.66 -5.95 -16.45
C ALA A 151 0.60 -6.63 -17.33
N LYS A 152 -0.06 -7.69 -16.84
CA LYS A 152 -1.14 -8.37 -17.57
C LYS A 152 -2.46 -7.61 -17.55
N GLU A 153 -2.70 -6.79 -16.54
CA GLU A 153 -3.93 -6.01 -16.39
C GLU A 153 -3.94 -4.75 -17.27
N LEU A 154 -2.78 -4.26 -17.71
CA LEU A 154 -2.66 -3.00 -18.45
C LEU A 154 -3.22 -3.03 -19.88
N GLU A 155 -3.20 -4.17 -20.58
CA GLU A 155 -3.86 -4.40 -21.88
C GLU A 155 -3.57 -5.85 -22.38
N LYS A 156 -4.15 -6.28 -23.51
CA LYS A 156 -3.87 -7.60 -24.13
C LYS A 156 -2.49 -7.65 -24.79
N HIS A 157 -1.43 -7.58 -23.98
CA HIS A 157 -0.04 -7.64 -24.45
C HIS A 157 0.66 -8.91 -23.99
N ARG A 158 1.64 -9.37 -24.78
CA ARG A 158 2.52 -10.46 -24.36
C ARG A 158 3.56 -9.91 -23.39
N VAL A 159 3.53 -10.37 -22.15
CA VAL A 159 4.51 -10.01 -21.11
C VAL A 159 5.78 -10.87 -21.25
N ILE A 160 6.94 -10.22 -21.34
CA ILE A 160 8.26 -10.87 -21.36
C ILE A 160 9.04 -10.33 -20.16
N CYS A 161 9.52 -11.21 -19.29
CA CYS A 161 10.38 -10.89 -18.15
C CYS A 161 11.80 -11.35 -18.46
N VAL A 162 12.78 -10.47 -18.27
CA VAL A 162 14.21 -10.73 -18.49
C VAL A 162 14.94 -10.70 -17.16
#